data_AF-A0A817E010-F1
#
_entry.id   AF-A0A817E010-F1
#
_cell.length_a   1.000
_cell.length_b   1.000
_cell.length_c   1.000
_cell.angle_alpha   90.00
_cell.angle_beta   90.00
_cell.angle_gamma   90.00
#
_symmetry.space_group_name_H-M   'P 1'
#
loop_
_entity.id
_entity.type
_entity.pdbx_description
1 polymer ?
#
loop_
_entity_poly.entity_id
_entity_poly.type
_entity_poly.pdbx_seq_one_letter_code
_entity_poly.pdbx_strand_id
1 'polypeptide(L)'
;NDEIFIEHLIEQERTAEEMRKKIYEQELQKEQEAKQRVKNDLMEALLHANGNVDQILKKSIEDLERKRKEDVQPIMPNMIKREEDILISLSNDQNQQRLFEYTPPVYDHQGPSVPDKNDLEQLGYLDHVRQERPVERAGGYTREYPCLRAIQEAFDMLLFVKENSLMNVKQDSTDENEPMES
;
A
#
# COMPACT_ATOMS: atom_id res chain seq x y z
N ASN A 1 13.60 14.98 20.91
CA ASN A 1 13.06 16.36 20.85
C ASN A 1 12.41 16.64 19.51
N ASP A 2 13.10 16.37 18.40
CA ASP A 2 12.56 16.68 17.06
C ASP A 2 11.34 15.81 16.68
N GLU A 3 11.33 14.54 17.05
CA GLU A 3 10.19 13.62 16.82
C GLU A 3 8.91 14.09 17.53
N ILE A 4 9.01 14.53 18.79
CA ILE A 4 7.88 15.06 19.57
C ILE A 4 7.35 16.36 18.97
N PHE A 5 8.24 17.20 18.44
CA PHE A 5 7.86 18.45 17.79
C PHE A 5 7.13 18.20 16.46
N ILE A 6 7.60 17.24 15.67
CA ILE A 6 6.96 16.84 14.42
C ILE A 6 5.56 16.26 14.69
N GLU A 7 5.43 15.37 15.67
CA GLU A 7 4.13 14.79 16.04
C GLU A 7 3.12 15.88 16.46
N HIS A 8 3.58 16.85 17.25
CA HIS A 8 2.74 17.97 17.66
C HIS A 8 2.25 18.84 16.49
N LEU A 9 3.12 19.07 15.49
CA LEU A 9 2.74 19.82 14.28
C LEU A 9 1.69 19.06 13.45
N ILE A 10 1.84 17.74 13.32
CA ILE A 10 0.89 16.88 12.60
C ILE A 10 -0.48 16.90 13.30
N GLU A 11 -0.50 16.82 14.63
CA GLU A 11 -1.74 16.86 15.41
C GLU A 11 -2.43 18.23 15.30
N GLN A 12 -1.66 19.33 15.27
CA GLN A 12 -2.20 20.67 15.06
C GLN A 12 -2.81 20.84 13.66
N GLU A 13 -2.15 20.34 12.61
CA GLU A 13 -2.69 20.38 11.25
C GLU A 13 -3.99 19.57 11.15
N ARG A 14 -3.98 18.35 11.69
CA ARG A 14 -5.15 17.46 11.69
C ARG A 14 -6.36 18.08 12.39
N THR A 15 -6.17 18.65 13.58
CA THR A 15 -7.25 19.30 14.33
C THR A 15 -7.79 20.53 13.59
N ALA A 16 -6.94 21.30 12.91
CA ALA A 16 -7.36 22.44 12.08
C ALA A 16 -8.20 21.99 10.88
N GLU A 17 -7.83 20.89 10.22
CA GLU A 17 -8.60 20.31 9.13
C GLU A 17 -9.96 19.76 9.58
N GLU A 18 -9.99 19.05 10.71
CA GLU A 18 -11.22 18.53 11.31
C GLU A 18 -12.19 19.67 11.67
N MET A 19 -11.67 20.77 12.24
CA MET A 19 -12.45 21.97 12.52
C MET A 19 -13.02 22.59 11.23
N ARG A 20 -12.20 22.72 10.19
CA ARG A 20 -12.64 23.27 8.89
C ARG A 20 -13.74 22.41 8.25
N LYS A 21 -13.58 21.09 8.29
CA LYS A 21 -14.59 20.14 7.80
C LYS A 21 -15.90 20.26 8.57
N LYS A 22 -15.82 20.35 9.90
CA LYS A 22 -17.00 20.48 10.77
C LYS A 22 -17.76 21.78 10.53
N ILE A 23 -17.07 22.90 10.35
CA ILE A 23 -17.70 24.20 10.03
C ILE A 23 -18.48 24.08 8.72
N TYR A 24 -17.84 23.52 7.69
CA TYR A 24 -18.47 23.34 6.38
C TYR A 24 -19.70 22.41 6.43
N GLU A 25 -19.61 21.29 7.16
CA GLU A 25 -20.75 20.40 7.36
C GLU A 25 -21.90 21.08 8.09
N GLN A 26 -21.61 21.89 9.11
CA GLN A 26 -22.63 22.66 9.83
C GLN A 26 -23.29 23.74 8.96
N GLU A 27 -22.52 24.44 8.14
CA GLU A 27 -23.06 25.42 7.18
C GLU A 27 -23.99 24.76 6.17
N LEU A 28 -23.59 23.61 5.63
CA LEU A 28 -24.41 22.85 4.70
C LEU A 28 -25.71 22.35 5.36
N GLN A 29 -25.63 21.86 6.60
CA GLN A 29 -26.82 21.43 7.35
C GLN A 29 -27.78 22.60 7.56
N LYS A 30 -27.28 23.78 7.97
CA LYS A 30 -28.09 24.99 8.13
C LYS A 30 -28.75 25.41 6.82
N GLU A 31 -28.03 25.32 5.69
CA GLU A 31 -28.59 25.62 4.37
C GLU A 31 -29.70 24.63 3.99
N GLN A 32 -29.50 23.34 4.24
CA GLN A 32 -30.51 22.31 3.98
C GLN A 32 -31.75 22.51 4.87
N GLU A 33 -31.58 22.75 6.16
CA GLU A 33 -32.67 23.03 7.09
C GLU A 33 -33.42 24.31 6.70
N ALA A 34 -32.73 25.36 6.27
CA ALA A 34 -33.36 26.58 5.79
C ALA A 34 -34.22 26.32 4.54
N LYS A 35 -33.71 25.55 3.57
CA LYS A 35 -34.48 25.13 2.38
C LYS A 35 -35.70 24.30 2.75
N GLN A 36 -35.55 23.36 3.69
CA GLN A 36 -36.67 22.54 4.17
C GLN A 36 -37.72 23.37 4.91
N ARG A 37 -37.31 24.32 5.76
CA ARG A 37 -38.21 25.25 6.45
C ARG A 37 -39.02 26.07 5.45
N VAL A 38 -38.37 26.68 4.45
CA VAL A 38 -39.07 27.45 3.41
C VAL A 38 -40.08 26.59 2.64
N LYS A 39 -39.72 25.34 2.31
CA LYS A 39 -40.64 24.39 1.67
C LYS A 39 -41.83 24.06 2.58
N ASN A 40 -41.59 23.82 3.86
CA ASN A 40 -42.64 23.47 4.82
C ASN A 40 -43.57 24.66 5.08
N ASP A 41 -43.04 25.87 5.21
CA ASP A 41 -43.82 27.11 5.39
C ASP A 41 -44.75 27.34 4.19
N LEU A 42 -44.25 27.13 2.96
CA LEU A 42 -45.08 27.21 1.76
C LEU A 42 -46.20 26.16 1.76
N MET A 43 -45.87 24.92 2.17
CA MET A 43 -46.86 23.85 2.28
C MET A 43 -47.94 24.18 3.31
N GLU A 44 -47.56 24.70 4.47
CA GLU A 44 -48.48 25.12 5.53
C GLU A 44 -49.39 26.27 5.06
N ALA A 45 -48.84 27.24 4.34
CA ALA A 45 -49.62 28.33 3.75
C ALA A 45 -50.64 27.81 2.73
N LEU A 46 -50.27 26.81 1.92
CA LEU A 46 -51.19 26.18 0.96
C LEU A 46 -52.27 25.32 1.63
N LEU A 47 -51.94 24.67 2.75
CA LEU A 47 -52.89 23.83 3.49
C LEU A 47 -53.95 24.65 4.23
N HIS A 48 -53.60 25.83 4.75
CA HIS A 48 -54.50 26.66 5.57
C HIS A 48 -55.19 27.79 4.80
N ALA A 49 -54.71 28.17 3.62
CA ALA A 49 -55.29 29.27 2.86
C ALA A 49 -56.48 28.81 1.99
N ASN A 50 -57.66 29.32 2.29
CA ASN A 50 -58.85 29.22 1.43
C ASN A 50 -58.89 30.30 0.33
N GLY A 51 -57.71 30.77 -0.14
CA GLY A 51 -57.54 31.89 -1.08
C GLY A 51 -57.02 31.48 -2.46
N ASN A 52 -56.84 32.46 -3.35
CA ASN A 52 -56.30 32.20 -4.70
C ASN A 52 -54.81 31.83 -4.65
N VAL A 53 -54.48 30.62 -5.12
CA VAL A 53 -53.15 30.01 -5.09
C VAL A 53 -52.08 30.92 -5.71
N ASP A 54 -52.43 31.66 -6.76
CA ASP A 54 -51.52 32.56 -7.48
C ASP A 54 -50.95 33.68 -6.60
N GLN A 55 -51.70 34.12 -5.58
CA GLN A 55 -51.26 35.19 -4.68
C GLN A 55 -50.23 34.68 -3.66
N ILE A 56 -50.38 33.44 -3.20
CA ILE A 56 -49.49 32.79 -2.23
C ILE A 56 -48.13 32.51 -2.88
N LEU A 57 -48.14 32.03 -4.13
CA LEU A 57 -46.92 31.78 -4.89
C LEU A 57 -46.14 33.08 -5.16
N LYS A 58 -46.83 34.16 -5.55
CA LYS A 58 -46.19 35.48 -5.75
C LYS A 58 -45.50 35.98 -4.48
N LYS A 59 -46.16 35.88 -3.32
CA LYS A 59 -45.58 36.27 -2.03
C LYS A 59 -44.33 35.43 -1.68
N SER A 60 -44.39 34.11 -1.90
CA SER A 60 -43.27 33.21 -1.66
C SER A 60 -42.06 33.51 -2.57
N ILE A 61 -42.30 33.86 -3.83
CA ILE A 61 -41.26 34.27 -4.78
C ILE A 61 -40.60 35.59 -4.33
N GLU A 62 -41.40 36.58 -3.92
CA GLU A 62 -40.87 37.85 -3.40
C GLU A 62 -40.03 37.66 -2.13
N ASP A 63 -40.46 36.78 -1.22
CA ASP A 63 -39.72 36.46 0.00
C ASP A 63 -38.40 35.71 -0.27
N LEU A 64 -38.37 34.83 -1.29
CA LEU A 64 -37.16 34.17 -1.77
C LEU A 64 -36.18 35.17 -2.42
N GLU A 65 -36.68 36.10 -3.23
CA GLU A 65 -35.86 37.13 -3.86
C GLU A 65 -35.28 38.12 -2.85
N ARG A 66 -36.01 38.44 -1.77
CA ARG A 66 -35.52 39.29 -0.69
C ARG A 66 -34.37 38.61 0.06
N LYS A 67 -34.52 37.34 0.45
CA LYS A 67 -33.46 36.56 1.11
C LYS A 67 -32.20 36.41 0.24
N ARG A 68 -32.36 36.20 -1.07
CA ARG A 68 -31.22 36.09 -2.01
C ARG A 68 -30.41 37.40 -2.15
N LYS A 69 -31.03 38.56 -1.95
CA LYS A 69 -30.35 39.87 -2.02
C LYS A 69 -29.59 40.21 -0.74
N GLU A 70 -29.94 39.60 0.38
CA GLU A 70 -29.30 39.82 1.69
C GLU A 70 -28.09 38.90 1.93
N ASP A 71 -28.08 37.68 1.38
CA ASP A 71 -27.00 36.68 1.53
C ASP A 71 -25.87 36.80 0.47
N VAL A 72 -25.26 37.99 0.32
CA VAL A 72 -23.99 38.12 -0.44
C VAL A 72 -22.81 38.00 0.53
N GLN A 73 -22.55 36.77 0.99
CA GLN A 73 -21.34 36.42 1.74
C GLN A 73 -20.24 35.93 0.77
N PRO A 74 -18.94 36.10 1.12
CA PRO A 74 -17.83 35.81 0.22
C PRO A 74 -17.80 34.33 -0.16
N ILE A 75 -17.65 34.11 -1.46
CA ILE A 75 -17.59 32.81 -2.12
C ILE A 75 -16.37 32.07 -1.56
N MET A 76 -16.60 31.14 -0.62
CA MET A 76 -15.62 30.08 -0.39
C MET A 76 -15.49 29.26 -1.67
N PRO A 77 -14.28 28.84 -2.06
CA PRO A 77 -14.08 28.11 -3.29
C PRO A 77 -15.00 26.89 -3.28
N ASN A 78 -15.89 26.83 -4.29
CA ASN A 78 -16.75 25.69 -4.55
C ASN A 78 -15.89 24.45 -4.73
N MET A 79 -15.62 23.74 -3.64
CA MET A 79 -15.24 22.35 -3.71
C MET A 79 -16.51 21.64 -4.18
N ILE A 80 -16.62 21.50 -5.49
CA ILE A 80 -17.54 20.58 -6.14
C ILE A 80 -17.39 19.28 -5.35
N LYS A 81 -18.40 18.94 -4.55
CA LYS A 81 -18.63 17.57 -4.11
C LYS A 81 -18.94 16.85 -5.41
N ARG A 82 -17.88 16.41 -6.09
CA ARG A 82 -18.01 15.39 -7.11
C ARG A 82 -18.68 14.27 -6.36
N GLU A 83 -19.92 14.00 -6.75
CA GLU A 83 -20.63 12.79 -6.39
C GLU A 83 -19.59 11.69 -6.46
N GLU A 84 -19.48 10.96 -5.35
CA GLU A 84 -18.77 9.71 -5.25
C GLU A 84 -19.48 8.70 -6.16
N ASP A 85 -19.54 8.98 -7.46
CA ASP A 85 -19.56 7.97 -8.49
C ASP A 85 -18.25 7.23 -8.31
N ILE A 86 -18.31 6.25 -7.41
CA ILE A 86 -17.75 4.90 -7.50
C ILE A 86 -16.87 4.75 -8.74
N LEU A 87 -15.73 5.44 -8.73
CA LEU A 87 -14.75 5.31 -9.79
C LEU A 87 -13.89 4.14 -9.36
N ILE A 88 -14.44 2.98 -9.71
CA ILE A 88 -13.78 1.68 -9.70
C ILE A 88 -13.64 1.13 -8.28
N SER A 89 -14.25 -0.03 -8.07
CA SER A 89 -13.79 -1.05 -7.13
C SER A 89 -12.33 -1.44 -7.42
N LEU A 90 -11.40 -0.50 -7.27
CA LEU A 90 -10.06 -0.83 -6.83
C LEU A 90 -10.30 -1.21 -5.39
N SER A 91 -10.39 -2.52 -5.18
CA SER A 91 -10.21 -3.16 -3.90
C SER A 91 -9.36 -2.26 -3.01
N ASN A 92 -9.88 -1.97 -1.82
CA ASN A 92 -9.07 -1.55 -0.68
C ASN A 92 -8.08 -2.68 -0.35
N ASP A 93 -7.18 -3.00 -1.27
CA ASP A 93 -5.89 -3.58 -1.00
C ASP A 93 -5.10 -2.46 -0.32
N GLN A 94 -5.42 -2.28 0.96
CA GLN A 94 -4.50 -1.82 1.98
C GLN A 94 -3.27 -2.75 2.08
N ASN A 95 -3.27 -3.87 1.34
CA ASN A 95 -2.05 -4.40 0.78
C ASN A 95 -1.50 -3.42 -0.24
N GLN A 96 -0.70 -2.46 0.24
CA GLN A 96 0.45 -1.94 -0.51
C GLN A 96 0.81 -2.97 -1.58
N GLN A 97 0.57 -2.67 -2.86
CA GLN A 97 1.00 -3.54 -3.96
C GLN A 97 2.46 -3.86 -3.62
N ARG A 98 2.74 -5.10 -3.19
CA ARG A 98 4.06 -5.40 -2.62
C ARG A 98 5.05 -5.01 -3.70
N LEU A 99 5.82 -3.96 -3.41
CA LEU A 99 6.88 -3.54 -4.30
C LEU A 99 7.73 -4.77 -4.54
N PHE A 100 8.07 -5.01 -5.81
CA PHE A 100 8.92 -6.15 -6.14
C PHE A 100 10.22 -6.03 -5.33
N GLU A 101 10.42 -6.96 -4.41
CA GLU A 101 11.67 -7.12 -3.69
C GLU A 101 12.50 -8.15 -4.45
N TYR A 102 13.69 -7.73 -4.89
CA TYR A 102 14.60 -8.63 -5.57
C TYR A 102 15.17 -9.63 -4.56
N THR A 103 14.77 -10.89 -4.67
CA THR A 103 15.40 -12.00 -3.97
C THR A 103 16.45 -12.62 -4.89
N PRO A 104 17.75 -12.58 -4.54
CA PRO A 104 18.78 -13.27 -5.29
C PRO A 104 18.47 -14.78 -5.40
N PRO A 105 18.72 -15.42 -6.54
CA PRO A 105 18.55 -16.86 -6.67
C PRO A 105 19.51 -17.57 -5.70
N VAL A 106 18.96 -18.49 -4.91
CA VAL A 106 19.75 -19.39 -4.07
C VAL A 106 19.99 -20.66 -4.86
N TYR A 107 21.27 -20.98 -5.07
CA TYR A 107 21.69 -22.22 -5.72
C TYR A 107 22.23 -23.15 -4.63
N ASP A 108 21.75 -24.39 -4.63
CA ASP A 108 22.32 -25.43 -3.78
C ASP A 108 23.57 -25.98 -4.46
N HIS A 109 24.73 -25.58 -3.95
CA HIS A 109 26.02 -26.06 -4.40
C HIS A 109 26.48 -27.13 -3.41
N GLN A 110 26.49 -28.38 -3.85
CA GLN A 110 26.90 -29.54 -3.03
C GLN A 110 28.43 -29.63 -2.93
N GLY A 111 29.05 -28.56 -2.41
CA GLY A 111 30.48 -28.33 -2.42
C GLY A 111 30.95 -27.17 -1.54
N PRO A 112 32.25 -26.91 -1.48
CA PRO A 112 32.80 -25.79 -0.71
C PRO A 112 32.41 -24.43 -1.30
N SER A 113 32.34 -23.41 -0.45
CA SER A 113 32.05 -22.04 -0.87
C SER A 113 33.12 -21.53 -1.83
N VAL A 114 32.67 -20.90 -2.91
CA VAL A 114 33.55 -20.26 -3.91
C VAL A 114 34.00 -18.89 -3.37
N PRO A 115 35.26 -18.48 -3.57
CA PRO A 115 35.75 -17.15 -3.19
C PRO A 115 35.02 -16.04 -3.94
N ASP A 116 34.92 -14.85 -3.32
CA ASP A 116 34.36 -13.69 -4.00
C ASP A 116 35.30 -13.19 -5.09
N LYS A 117 34.74 -12.46 -6.07
CA LYS A 117 35.47 -11.92 -7.22
C LYS A 117 36.69 -11.08 -6.79
N ASN A 118 36.53 -10.27 -5.74
CA ASN A 118 37.57 -9.36 -5.25
C ASN A 118 38.74 -10.10 -4.57
N ASP A 119 38.49 -11.31 -4.07
CA ASP A 119 39.49 -12.10 -3.35
C ASP A 119 40.38 -12.91 -4.31
N LEU A 120 39.97 -13.08 -5.57
CA LEU A 120 40.69 -13.89 -6.55
C LEU A 120 42.13 -13.42 -6.79
N GLU A 121 42.34 -12.10 -6.82
CA GLU A 121 43.66 -11.53 -7.02
C GLU A 121 44.54 -11.73 -5.79
N GLN A 122 43.98 -11.51 -4.59
CA GLN A 122 44.71 -11.67 -3.33
C GLN A 122 45.09 -13.13 -3.05
N LEU A 123 44.23 -14.07 -3.46
CA LEU A 123 44.43 -15.50 -3.32
C LEU A 123 45.29 -16.09 -4.45
N GLY A 124 45.75 -15.28 -5.41
CA GLY A 124 46.63 -15.70 -6.50
C GLY A 124 45.96 -16.59 -7.57
N TYR A 125 44.62 -16.69 -7.57
CA TYR A 125 43.90 -17.49 -8.57
C TYR A 125 44.10 -16.96 -10.00
N LEU A 126 44.30 -15.63 -10.13
CA LEU A 126 44.47 -15.00 -11.43
C LEU A 126 45.87 -15.15 -12.04
N ASP A 127 46.86 -15.63 -11.28
CA ASP A 127 48.25 -15.78 -11.76
C ASP A 127 48.37 -16.83 -12.87
N HIS A 128 47.45 -17.80 -12.88
CA HIS A 128 47.39 -18.89 -13.86
C HIS A 128 46.40 -18.63 -15.00
N VAL A 129 45.78 -17.44 -15.02
CA VAL A 129 44.76 -17.06 -16.01
C VAL A 129 45.34 -16.04 -16.97
N ARG A 130 45.11 -16.24 -18.26
CA ARG A 130 45.57 -15.32 -19.31
C ARG A 130 45.04 -13.91 -19.07
N GLN A 131 45.90 -12.90 -19.22
CA GLN A 131 45.50 -11.49 -19.17
C GLN A 131 44.50 -11.13 -20.27
N GLU A 132 43.59 -10.20 -19.97
CA GLU A 132 42.66 -9.67 -20.96
C GLU A 132 43.33 -8.75 -21.98
N ARG A 133 42.91 -8.86 -23.24
CA ARG A 133 43.31 -7.93 -24.30
C ARG A 133 42.44 -6.67 -24.26
N PRO A 134 42.94 -5.50 -24.72
CA PRO A 134 42.15 -4.26 -24.72
C PRO A 134 40.80 -4.36 -25.43
N VAL A 135 40.74 -5.12 -26.53
CA VAL A 135 39.50 -5.37 -27.29
C VAL A 135 38.50 -6.20 -26.49
N GLU A 136 38.98 -7.15 -25.69
CA GLU A 136 38.13 -8.03 -24.86
C GLU A 136 37.58 -7.23 -23.67
N ARG A 137 38.42 -6.40 -23.05
CA ARG A 137 38.00 -5.48 -21.98
C ARG A 137 36.91 -4.51 -22.45
N ALA A 138 37.03 -3.98 -23.67
CA ALA A 138 35.99 -3.13 -24.26
C ALA A 138 34.66 -3.87 -24.48
N GLY A 139 34.69 -5.21 -24.64
CA GLY A 139 33.52 -6.08 -24.71
C GLY A 139 33.01 -6.57 -23.34
N GLY A 140 33.55 -6.06 -22.24
CA GLY A 140 33.14 -6.44 -20.88
C GLY A 140 33.78 -7.73 -20.36
N TYR A 141 34.76 -8.29 -21.07
CA TYR A 141 35.52 -9.45 -20.58
C TYR A 141 36.59 -9.02 -19.57
N THR A 142 36.60 -9.66 -18.41
CA THR A 142 37.71 -9.62 -17.46
C THR A 142 38.15 -11.04 -17.13
N ARG A 143 39.46 -11.25 -16.89
CA ARG A 143 40.02 -12.58 -16.57
C ARG A 143 39.44 -13.22 -15.30
N GLU A 144 38.76 -12.44 -14.46
CA GLU A 144 38.13 -12.91 -13.23
C GLU A 144 36.92 -13.81 -13.51
N TYR A 145 36.09 -13.49 -14.51
CA TYR A 145 34.89 -14.26 -14.84
C TYR A 145 35.17 -15.72 -15.23
N PRO A 146 36.08 -16.02 -16.19
CA PRO A 146 36.39 -17.41 -16.53
C PRO A 146 37.07 -18.14 -15.36
N CYS A 147 37.84 -17.43 -14.53
CA CYS A 147 38.44 -18.01 -13.33
C CYS A 147 37.38 -18.46 -12.33
N LEU A 148 36.46 -17.55 -11.94
CA LEU A 148 35.33 -17.89 -11.07
C LEU A 148 34.50 -19.03 -11.63
N ARG A 149 34.22 -19.00 -12.93
CA ARG A 149 33.43 -20.03 -13.58
C ARG A 149 34.11 -21.40 -13.46
N ALA A 150 35.41 -21.46 -13.69
CA ALA A 150 36.18 -22.70 -13.56
C ALA A 150 36.19 -23.21 -12.11
N ILE A 151 36.33 -22.32 -11.12
CA ILE A 151 36.30 -22.69 -9.69
C ILE A 151 34.91 -23.19 -9.30
N GLN A 152 33.84 -22.50 -9.72
CA GLN A 152 32.45 -22.92 -9.48
C GLN A 152 32.21 -24.33 -10.00
N GLU A 153 32.60 -24.62 -11.25
CA GLU A 153 32.43 -25.95 -11.85
C GLU A 153 33.31 -27.01 -11.18
N ALA A 154 34.50 -26.64 -10.71
CA ALA A 154 35.39 -27.56 -10.01
C ALA A 154 34.91 -27.90 -8.59
N PHE A 155 34.23 -26.96 -7.91
CA PHE A 155 33.77 -27.12 -6.54
C PHE A 155 32.36 -27.69 -6.45
N ASP A 156 31.56 -27.55 -7.49
CA ASP A 156 30.21 -28.10 -7.53
C ASP A 156 30.22 -29.63 -7.41
N MET A 157 29.23 -30.17 -6.71
CA MET A 157 29.00 -31.59 -6.47
C MET A 157 30.15 -32.41 -5.81
N LEU A 158 31.23 -31.78 -5.33
CA LEU A 158 32.34 -32.50 -4.69
C LEU A 158 31.92 -33.26 -3.41
N LEU A 159 30.91 -32.77 -2.70
CA LEU A 159 30.41 -33.36 -1.45
C LEU A 159 29.10 -34.13 -1.65
N PHE A 160 28.70 -34.37 -2.91
CA PHE A 160 27.48 -35.11 -3.19
C PHE A 160 27.61 -36.58 -2.75
N VAL A 161 26.95 -36.93 -1.65
CA VAL A 161 26.76 -38.31 -1.22
C VAL A 161 25.40 -38.78 -1.72
N LYS A 162 25.40 -39.82 -2.57
CA LYS A 162 24.16 -40.49 -2.96
C LYS A 162 23.60 -41.23 -1.73
N GLU A 163 22.46 -40.78 -1.21
CA GLU A 163 21.66 -41.58 -0.28
C GLU A 163 21.21 -42.86 -1.01
N ASN A 164 21.97 -43.95 -0.84
CA ASN A 164 21.51 -45.28 -1.21
C ASN A 164 20.79 -45.90 -0.01
N SER A 165 19.46 -45.95 -0.11
CA SER A 165 18.63 -47.07 0.37
C SER A 165 18.73 -47.45 1.86
N LEU A 166 18.16 -46.64 2.75
CA LEU A 166 17.70 -47.10 4.08
C LEU A 166 16.22 -46.74 4.30
N MET A 167 15.37 -47.13 3.35
CA MET A 167 13.96 -47.41 3.63
C MET A 167 13.83 -48.92 3.91
N ASN A 168 14.30 -49.32 5.09
CA ASN A 168 14.01 -50.57 5.81
C ASN A 168 14.73 -50.35 7.16
N VAL A 169 14.04 -50.08 8.26
CA VAL A 169 13.20 -51.04 8.99
C VAL A 169 12.13 -50.25 9.75
N LYS A 170 10.85 -50.49 9.45
CA LYS A 170 9.78 -50.34 10.44
C LYS A 170 10.05 -51.38 11.53
N GLN A 171 10.51 -50.95 12.70
CA GLN A 171 10.38 -51.76 13.89
C GLN A 171 8.98 -51.50 14.46
N ASP A 172 8.04 -52.35 14.04
CA ASP A 172 6.91 -52.71 14.88
C ASP A 172 7.46 -53.41 16.12
N SER A 173 7.27 -52.80 17.29
CA SER A 173 7.23 -53.50 18.56
C SER A 173 6.15 -52.85 19.41
N THR A 174 4.93 -53.33 19.19
CA THR A 174 3.87 -53.38 20.19
C THR A 174 4.39 -54.23 21.36
N ASP A 175 4.84 -53.57 22.42
CA ASP A 175 5.01 -54.22 23.72
C ASP A 175 3.64 -54.28 24.40
N GLU A 176 2.96 -55.41 24.19
CA GLU A 176 2.07 -55.97 25.21
C GLU A 176 2.94 -56.44 26.37
N ASN A 177 2.64 -56.01 27.61
CA ASN A 177 2.66 -56.84 28.81
C ASN A 177 2.20 -56.04 30.05
N GLU A 178 0.91 -56.21 30.38
CA GLU A 178 0.42 -56.10 31.75
C GLU A 178 1.00 -57.24 32.61
N PRO A 179 1.34 -57.00 33.89
CA PRO A 179 1.46 -58.08 34.86
C PRO A 179 0.23 -58.13 35.77
N MET A 180 -0.53 -59.24 35.66
CA MET A 180 -1.52 -59.66 36.65
C MET A 180 -0.88 -60.61 37.68
N GLU A 181 -1.08 -60.26 38.95
CA GLU A 181 -1.26 -61.10 40.15
C GLU A 181 -0.21 -62.16 40.56
N SER A 182 0.34 -61.96 41.77
CA SER A 182 0.24 -62.91 42.89
C SER A 182 0.44 -62.18 44.22
#